data_AF-A0A8T3SEH9-F1
#
_entry.id   AF-A0A8T3SEH9-F1
#
_cell.length_a   1.000
_cell.length_b   1.000
_cell.length_c   1.000
_cell.angle_alpha   90.00
_cell.angle_beta   90.00
_cell.angle_gamma   90.00
#
_symmetry.space_group_name_H-M   'P 1'
#
loop_
_entity.id
_entity.type
_entity.pdbx_description
1 polymer ?
#
loop_
_entity_poly.entity_id
_entity_poly.type
_entity_poly.pdbx_seq_one_letter_code
_entity_poly.pdbx_strand_id
1 'polypeptide(L)'
;LLIAIVSTVRGEPSATAFGRRVKHELVYRALSVALIALVALFLVGFLLTLTTDVGFVDILFESVSALGTVGASTGITPQTDAIARIVLIGAMFAGRLGPLTLVLALAARSRPVSQRPAVESIRIG
;
A
#
# COMPACT_ATOMS: atom_id res chain seq x y z
N LEU A 1 -4.93 2.11 -9.77
CA LEU A 1 -3.62 1.86 -10.40
C LEU A 1 -3.77 1.14 -11.74
N LEU A 2 -4.42 -0.03 -11.81
CA LEU A 2 -4.61 -0.77 -13.08
C LEU A 2 -5.17 0.09 -14.22
N ILE A 3 -6.24 0.85 -13.97
CA ILE A 3 -6.83 1.76 -14.98
C ILE A 3 -5.82 2.80 -15.45
N ALA A 4 -5.01 3.34 -14.54
CA ALA A 4 -3.97 4.31 -14.90
C ALA A 4 -2.88 3.66 -15.77
N ILE A 5 -2.44 2.45 -15.42
CA ILE A 5 -1.47 1.68 -16.22
C ILE A 5 -2.02 1.41 -17.62
N VAL A 6 -3.26 0.93 -17.72
CA VAL A 6 -3.92 0.62 -19.01
C VAL A 6 -4.07 1.88 -19.87
N SER A 7 -4.51 3.00 -19.31
CA SER A 7 -4.60 4.27 -20.04
C SER A 7 -3.22 4.77 -20.49
N THR A 8 -2.17 4.63 -19.66
CA THR A 8 -0.80 4.98 -20.06
C THR A 8 -0.30 4.11 -21.21
N VAL A 9 -0.54 2.80 -21.18
CA VAL A 9 -0.17 1.89 -22.27
C VAL A 9 -0.95 2.21 -23.55
N ARG A 10 -2.19 2.69 -23.43
CA ARG A 10 -3.01 3.16 -24.56
C ARG A 10 -2.65 4.56 -25.06
N GLY A 11 -1.70 5.25 -24.42
CA GLY A 11 -1.32 6.62 -24.77
C GLY A 11 -2.37 7.67 -24.42
N GLU A 12 -3.34 7.34 -23.56
CA GLU A 12 -4.36 8.30 -23.11
C GLU A 12 -3.76 9.27 -22.09
N PRO A 13 -3.97 10.60 -22.25
CA PRO A 13 -3.38 11.61 -21.37
C PRO A 13 -3.97 11.62 -19.96
N SER A 14 -5.04 10.87 -19.72
CA SER A 14 -5.67 10.79 -18.40
C SER A 14 -6.36 9.46 -18.20
N ALA A 15 -6.14 8.84 -17.05
CA ALA A 15 -6.87 7.64 -16.63
C ALA A 15 -8.37 7.93 -16.53
N THR A 16 -9.19 7.19 -17.28
CA THR A 16 -10.66 7.31 -17.24
C THR A 16 -11.30 6.05 -16.68
N ALA A 17 -12.26 6.22 -15.79
CA ALA A 17 -13.04 5.13 -15.22
C ALA A 17 -14.52 5.53 -15.21
N PHE A 18 -15.41 4.65 -15.69
CA PHE A 18 -16.87 4.90 -15.71
C PHE A 18 -17.26 6.26 -16.35
N GLY A 19 -16.57 6.65 -17.42
CA GLY A 19 -16.79 7.93 -18.11
C GLY A 19 -16.28 9.18 -17.37
N ARG A 20 -15.56 9.02 -16.25
CA ARG A 20 -14.99 10.12 -15.46
C ARG A 20 -13.46 10.08 -15.47
N ARG A 21 -12.82 11.25 -15.58
CA ARG A 21 -11.36 11.39 -15.46
C ARG A 21 -10.92 11.28 -14.01
N VAL A 22 -9.89 10.46 -13.78
CA VAL A 22 -9.21 10.33 -12.50
C VAL A 22 -8.12 11.40 -12.40
N LYS A 23 -8.14 12.19 -11.32
CA LYS A 23 -7.11 13.20 -11.06
C LYS A 23 -5.75 12.55 -10.85
N HIS A 24 -4.69 13.14 -11.40
CA HIS A 24 -3.32 12.64 -11.26
C HIS A 24 -2.90 12.50 -9.79
N GLU A 25 -3.31 13.42 -8.93
CA GLU A 25 -3.08 13.31 -7.48
C GLU A 25 -3.61 12.02 -6.87
N LEU A 26 -4.74 11.50 -7.35
CA LEU A 26 -5.31 10.25 -6.85
C LEU A 26 -4.46 9.05 -7.27
N VAL A 27 -3.88 9.10 -8.48
CA VAL A 27 -2.96 8.08 -8.99
C VAL A 27 -1.69 8.05 -8.15
N TYR A 28 -1.07 9.21 -7.90
CA TYR A 28 0.12 9.30 -7.05
C TYR A 28 -0.15 8.84 -5.62
N ARG A 29 -1.28 9.23 -5.02
CA ARG A 29 -1.66 8.75 -3.68
C ARG A 29 -1.83 7.23 -3.64
N ALA A 30 -2.51 6.66 -4.64
CA ALA A 30 -2.68 5.21 -4.74
C ALA A 30 -1.33 4.49 -4.91
N LEU A 31 -0.40 5.06 -5.70
CA LEU A 31 0.96 4.55 -5.85
C LEU A 31 1.72 4.59 -4.53
N SER A 32 1.69 5.71 -3.80
CA SER A 32 2.35 5.83 -2.48
C SER A 32 1.85 4.77 -1.51
N VAL A 33 0.53 4.54 -1.44
CA VAL A 33 -0.08 3.55 -0.56
C VAL A 33 0.34 2.13 -0.97
N ALA A 34 0.37 1.83 -2.27
CA ALA A 34 0.82 0.55 -2.77
C ALA A 34 2.30 0.27 -2.43
N LEU A 35 3.17 1.27 -2.55
CA LEU A 35 4.59 1.14 -2.19
C LEU A 35 4.78 0.95 -0.68
N ILE A 36 4.04 1.68 0.15
CA ILE A 36 4.07 1.50 1.61
C ILE A 36 3.63 0.08 1.99
N ALA A 37 2.54 -0.41 1.39
CA ALA A 37 2.05 -1.76 1.63
C ALA A 37 3.08 -2.83 1.21
N LEU A 38 3.77 -2.61 0.09
CA LEU A 38 4.82 -3.50 -0.39
C LEU A 38 6.02 -3.55 0.58
N VAL A 39 6.48 -2.39 1.07
CA VAL A 39 7.57 -2.33 2.07
C VAL A 39 7.15 -3.03 3.36
N ALA A 40 5.92 -2.78 3.83
CA ALA A 40 5.39 -3.44 5.02
C ALA A 40 5.31 -4.97 4.84
N LEU A 41 4.96 -5.44 3.65
CA LEU A 41 4.92 -6.87 3.32
C LEU A 41 6.30 -7.52 3.49
N PHE A 42 7.34 -6.91 2.93
CA PHE A 42 8.70 -7.44 3.08
C PHE A 42 9.19 -7.38 4.53
N LEU A 43 8.82 -6.34 5.29
CA LEU A 43 9.18 -6.21 6.70
C LEU A 43 8.54 -7.31 7.55
N VAL A 44 7.23 -7.53 7.39
CA VAL A 44 6.49 -8.59 8.10
C VAL A 44 7.01 -9.96 7.71
N GLY A 45 7.21 -10.23 6.42
CA GLY A 45 7.77 -11.48 5.94
C GLY A 45 9.16 -11.74 6.52
N PHE A 46 10.04 -10.75 6.55
CA PHE A 46 11.38 -10.86 7.13
C PHE A 46 11.33 -11.18 8.63
N LEU A 47 10.47 -10.51 9.41
CA LEU A 47 10.28 -10.79 10.84
C LEU A 47 9.76 -12.22 11.08
N LEU A 48 8.87 -12.71 10.22
CA LEU A 48 8.34 -14.07 10.33
C LEU A 48 9.39 -15.13 10.00
N THR A 49 10.27 -14.88 9.01
CA THR A 49 11.39 -15.78 8.71
C THR A 49 12.37 -15.91 9.87
N LEU A 50 12.57 -14.84 10.66
CA LEU A 50 13.46 -14.89 11.83
C LEU A 50 12.85 -15.65 13.03
N THR A 51 11.53 -15.73 13.07
CA THR A 51 10.78 -16.28 14.22
C THR A 51 10.22 -17.67 13.95
N THR A 52 10.30 -18.16 12.70
CA THR A 52 9.63 -19.39 12.29
C THR A 52 10.40 -20.11 11.20
N ASP A 53 10.61 -21.43 11.38
CA ASP A 53 11.19 -22.34 10.38
C ASP A 53 10.09 -22.93 9.47
N VAL A 54 9.46 -22.08 8.68
CA VAL A 54 8.45 -22.48 7.68
C VAL A 54 8.85 -22.08 6.28
N GLY A 55 8.21 -22.72 5.29
CA GLY A 55 8.46 -22.43 3.88
C GLY A 55 8.24 -20.96 3.55
N PHE A 56 9.14 -20.40 2.73
CA PHE A 56 9.04 -18.99 2.29
C PHE A 56 7.70 -18.65 1.66
N VAL A 57 7.11 -19.57 0.88
CA VAL A 57 5.82 -19.38 0.22
C VAL A 57 4.71 -19.19 1.26
N ASP A 58 4.76 -19.95 2.34
CA ASP A 58 3.74 -19.86 3.38
C ASP A 58 3.89 -18.59 4.22
N ILE A 59 5.13 -18.19 4.53
CA ILE A 59 5.43 -16.90 5.18
C ILE A 59 4.89 -15.75 4.33
N LEU A 60 5.11 -15.79 3.02
CA LEU A 60 4.62 -14.77 2.09
C LEU A 60 3.09 -14.77 2.07
N PHE A 61 2.45 -15.94 2.01
CA PHE A 61 1.00 -16.07 2.03
C PHE A 61 0.39 -15.49 3.32
N GLU A 62 0.94 -15.83 4.48
CA GLU A 62 0.51 -15.31 5.78
C GLU A 62 0.71 -13.79 5.87
N SER A 63 1.86 -13.29 5.44
CA SER A 63 2.16 -11.84 5.46
C SER A 63 1.19 -11.06 4.57
N VAL A 64 0.89 -11.56 3.36
CA VAL A 64 -0.09 -10.96 2.45
C VAL A 64 -1.50 -11.04 3.03
N SER A 65 -1.88 -12.18 3.60
CA SER A 65 -3.21 -12.37 4.19
C SER A 65 -3.44 -11.46 5.39
N ALA A 66 -2.43 -11.31 6.26
CA ALA A 66 -2.48 -10.43 7.42
C ALA A 66 -2.59 -8.96 7.00
N LEU A 67 -1.71 -8.47 6.13
CA LEU A 67 -1.75 -7.08 5.63
C LEU A 67 -3.00 -6.78 4.81
N GLY A 68 -3.47 -7.74 4.02
CA GLY A 68 -4.70 -7.63 3.24
C GLY A 68 -5.97 -7.82 4.09
N THR A 69 -5.83 -8.22 5.36
CA THR A 69 -6.93 -8.58 6.26
C THR A 69 -7.88 -9.63 5.67
N VAL A 70 -7.35 -10.55 4.87
CA VAL A 70 -8.11 -11.62 4.20
C VAL A 70 -8.57 -12.66 5.21
N GLY A 71 -7.75 -12.91 6.25
CA GLY A 71 -8.07 -13.86 7.31
C GLY A 71 -7.91 -15.33 6.90
N ALA A 72 -7.33 -15.59 5.73
CA ALA A 72 -6.93 -16.93 5.30
C ALA A 72 -5.56 -17.28 5.90
N SER A 73 -5.36 -18.54 6.25
CA SER A 73 -4.09 -19.04 6.79
C SER A 73 -3.73 -20.33 6.08
N THR A 74 -2.43 -20.58 5.87
CA THR A 74 -1.95 -21.90 5.42
C THR A 74 -1.94 -22.95 6.54
N GLY A 75 -2.38 -22.58 7.75
CA GLY A 75 -2.42 -23.46 8.92
C GLY A 75 -1.14 -23.40 9.77
N ILE A 76 -0.32 -22.36 9.59
CA ILE A 76 0.96 -22.18 10.29
C ILE A 76 0.82 -21.32 11.56
N THR A 77 -0.25 -20.52 11.65
CA THR A 77 -0.61 -19.73 12.85
C THR A 77 -0.71 -20.51 14.18
N PRO A 78 -1.06 -21.82 14.19
CA PRO A 78 -1.05 -22.63 15.41
C PRO A 78 0.35 -23.00 15.91
N GLN A 79 1.35 -23.08 15.03
CA GLN A 79 2.70 -23.59 15.29
C GLN A 79 3.73 -22.47 15.50
N THR A 80 3.31 -21.21 15.33
CA THR A 80 4.16 -20.03 15.40
C THR A 80 4.37 -19.58 16.84
N ASP A 81 5.62 -19.19 17.14
CA ASP A 81 6.04 -18.66 18.43
C ASP A 81 5.24 -17.39 18.83
N ALA A 82 5.20 -17.06 20.12
CA ALA A 82 4.41 -15.94 20.64
C ALA A 82 4.76 -14.60 19.96
N ILE A 83 6.02 -14.42 19.57
CA ILE A 83 6.52 -13.24 18.85
C ILE A 83 5.90 -13.14 17.45
N ALA A 84 5.86 -14.23 16.70
CA ALA A 84 5.30 -14.26 15.35
C ALA A 84 3.80 -13.90 15.35
N ARG A 85 3.05 -14.35 16.38
CA ARG A 85 1.64 -13.96 16.55
C ARG A 85 1.47 -12.46 16.79
N ILE A 86 2.32 -11.83 17.60
CA ILE A 86 2.26 -10.38 17.84
C ILE A 86 2.52 -9.61 16.55
N VAL A 87 3.50 -10.06 15.75
CA VAL A 87 3.80 -9.47 14.43
C VAL A 87 2.58 -9.57 13.50
N LEU A 88 1.93 -10.73 13.43
CA LEU A 88 0.72 -10.92 12.61
C LEU A 88 -0.45 -10.05 13.08
N ILE A 89 -0.68 -9.94 14.39
CA ILE A 89 -1.73 -9.05 14.95
C ILE A 89 -1.44 -7.60 14.57
N GLY A 90 -0.18 -7.16 14.71
CA GLY A 90 0.25 -5.82 14.29
C GLY A 90 0.03 -5.59 12.79
N ALA A 91 0.36 -6.58 11.96
CA ALA A 91 0.15 -6.52 10.51
C ALA A 91 -1.34 -6.44 10.13
N MET A 92 -2.21 -7.21 10.79
CA MET A 92 -3.67 -7.15 10.59
C MET A 92 -4.26 -5.80 11.01
N PHE A 93 -3.80 -5.27 12.14
CA PHE A 93 -4.22 -3.95 12.61
C PHE A 93 -3.79 -2.85 11.62
N ALA A 94 -2.52 -2.86 11.19
CA ALA A 94 -2.00 -1.92 10.20
C ALA A 94 -2.70 -2.05 8.84
N GLY A 95 -2.95 -3.28 8.39
CA GLY A 95 -3.70 -3.58 7.16
C GLY A 95 -5.10 -2.98 7.19
N ARG A 96 -5.81 -3.12 8.31
CA ARG A 96 -7.14 -2.54 8.49
C ARG A 96 -7.14 -1.02 8.66
N LEU A 97 -6.07 -0.46 9.21
CA LEU A 97 -5.90 1.00 9.29
C LEU A 97 -5.68 1.62 7.91
N GLY A 98 -5.03 0.92 6.97
CA GLY A 98 -4.72 1.43 5.62
C GLY A 98 -5.89 2.15 4.92
N PRO A 99 -7.07 1.51 4.76
CA PRO A 99 -8.26 2.15 4.21
C PRO A 99 -8.75 3.37 5.02
N LEU A 100 -8.72 3.29 6.35
CA LEU A 100 -9.15 4.35 7.26
C LEU A 100 -8.24 5.57 7.17
N THR A 101 -6.92 5.35 7.16
CA THR A 101 -5.90 6.37 6.95
C THR A 101 -6.03 7.00 5.56
N LEU A 102 -6.36 6.20 4.54
CA LEU A 102 -6.60 6.72 3.19
C LEU A 102 -7.80 7.68 3.17
N VAL A 103 -8.92 7.29 3.78
CA VAL A 103 -10.13 8.13 3.88
C VAL A 103 -9.81 9.43 4.62
N LEU A 104 -9.12 9.34 5.77
CA LEU A 104 -8.72 10.52 6.55
C LEU A 104 -7.74 11.41 5.79
N ALA A 105 -6.74 10.85 5.10
CA ALA A 105 -5.78 11.61 4.30
C ALA A 105 -6.42 12.26 3.07
N LEU A 106 -7.49 11.69 2.53
CA LEU A 106 -8.30 12.31 1.48
C LEU A 106 -9.15 13.45 2.04
N ALA A 107 -9.79 13.25 3.20
CA ALA A 107 -10.63 14.25 3.87
C ALA A 107 -9.81 15.45 4.39
N ALA A 108 -8.65 15.20 4.98
CA ALA A 108 -7.75 16.23 5.52
C ALA A 108 -7.09 17.11 4.44
N ARG A 109 -7.09 16.66 3.17
CA ARG A 109 -6.47 17.40 2.06
C ARG A 109 -7.38 18.44 1.40
N SER A 110 -8.56 18.72 1.96
CA SER A 110 -9.36 19.90 1.64
C SER A 110 -8.76 21.21 2.18
N ARG A 111 -7.42 21.33 2.18
CA ARG A 111 -6.74 22.60 2.47
C ARG A 111 -6.76 23.43 1.18
N PRO A 112 -7.40 24.61 1.15
CA PRO A 112 -7.29 25.51 0.01
C PRO A 112 -5.82 25.89 -0.15
N VAL A 113 -5.23 25.52 -1.29
CA VAL A 113 -3.85 25.89 -1.64
C VAL A 113 -3.84 27.40 -1.89
N SER A 114 -3.46 28.16 -0.87
CA SER A 114 -3.47 29.63 -0.90
C SER A 114 -2.28 30.23 -1.65
N GLN A 115 -1.16 29.50 -1.84
CA GLN A 115 0.01 30.06 -2.52
C GLN A 115 0.69 29.04 -3.44
N ARG A 116 0.72 29.35 -4.74
CA ARG A 116 1.59 28.70 -5.73
C ARG A 116 2.96 29.37 -5.65
N PRO A 117 4.03 28.66 -5.26
CA PRO A 117 5.38 29.22 -5.37
C PRO A 117 5.72 29.45 -6.85
N ALA A 118 6.40 30.56 -7.14
CA ALA A 118 6.81 30.93 -8.50
C ALA A 118 7.81 29.90 -9.05
N VAL A 119 7.61 29.49 -10.30
CA VAL A 119 8.53 28.59 -11.00
C VAL A 119 9.69 29.43 -11.51
N GLU A 120 10.88 29.25 -10.93
CA GLU A 120 12.09 29.93 -11.40
C GLU A 120 12.89 28.98 -12.30
N SER A 121 13.21 29.44 -13.51
CA SER A 121 14.02 28.70 -14.47
C SER A 121 15.50 28.86 -14.14
N ILE A 122 16.04 27.88 -13.40
CA ILE A 122 17.49 27.80 -13.19
C ILE A 122 18.12 27.34 -14.52
N ARG A 123 18.78 28.27 -15.22
CA ARG A 123 19.69 27.93 -16.32
C ARG A 123 20.92 27.28 -15.70
N ILE A 124 21.06 25.97 -15.91
CA ILE A 124 22.32 25.27 -15.70
C ILE A 124 23.17 25.60 -16.94
N GLY A 125 24.32 26.24 -16.72
CA GLY A 125 25.29 26.58 -17.76
C GLY A 125 25.88 25.37 -18.45
#